data_AF-A0A7L4DG90-F1
#
_entry.id   AF-A0A7L4DG90-F1
#
_cell.length_a   1.000
_cell.length_b   1.000
_cell.length_c   1.000
_cell.angle_alpha   90.00
_cell.angle_beta   90.00
_cell.angle_gamma   90.00
#
_symmetry.space_group_name_H-M   'P 1'
#
loop_
_entity.id
_entity.type
_entity.pdbx_description
1 polymer ?
#
loop_
_entity_poly.entity_id
_entity_poly.type
_entity_poly.pdbx_seq_one_letter_code
_entity_poly.pdbx_strand_id
1 'polypeptide(L)' 'TIVPQKLEINCHPKTLADLHSLCGSLNWVRPWLGLTNEDLDPLFNLLKGERELVSP' A
#
# COMPACT_ATOMS: atom_id res chain seq x y z
N THR A 1 -9.25 -19.51 -21.18
CA THR A 1 -9.50 -19.83 -19.75
C THR A 1 -8.81 -18.79 -18.91
N ILE A 2 -9.53 -18.09 -18.02
CA ILE A 2 -8.88 -17.19 -17.05
C ILE A 2 -8.43 -18.06 -15.87
N VAL A 3 -7.14 -17.95 -15.52
CA VAL A 3 -6.55 -18.68 -14.39
C VAL A 3 -6.23 -17.67 -13.29
N PRO A 4 -6.70 -17.89 -12.04
CA PRO A 4 -6.35 -17.03 -10.92
C PRO A 4 -4.84 -17.06 -10.67
N GLN A 5 -4.21 -15.90 -10.59
CA GLN A 5 -2.83 -15.82 -10.10
C GLN A 5 -2.84 -15.79 -8.57
N LYS A 6 -1.88 -16.50 -7.96
CA LYS A 6 -1.69 -16.45 -6.51
C LYS A 6 -1.24 -15.04 -6.13
N LEU A 7 -2.12 -14.30 -5.44
CA LEU A 7 -1.77 -13.03 -4.82
C LEU A 7 -1.48 -13.28 -3.34
N GLU A 8 -0.29 -12.90 -2.90
CA GLU A 8 0.10 -12.91 -1.49
C GLU A 8 0.22 -11.46 -1.01
N ILE A 9 -0.56 -11.10 0.01
CA ILE A 9 -0.51 -9.79 0.63
C ILE A 9 0.29 -9.92 1.93
N ASN A 10 1.32 -9.09 2.09
CA ASN A 10 2.09 -9.06 3.33
C ASN A 10 1.30 -8.32 4.42
N CYS A 11 0.81 -9.05 5.41
CA CYS A 11 0.08 -8.48 6.56
C CYS A 11 0.98 -7.86 7.64
N HIS A 12 2.31 -8.04 7.53
CA HIS A 12 3.27 -7.51 8.51
C HIS A 12 4.47 -6.85 7.79
N PRO A 13 4.24 -5.79 7.01
CA PRO A 13 5.32 -5.06 6.35
C PRO A 13 6.26 -4.43 7.39
N LYS A 14 7.58 -4.62 7.24
CA LYS A 14 8.59 -4.10 8.20
C LYS A 14 9.52 -3.06 7.60
N THR A 15 9.61 -3.01 6.29
CA THR A 15 10.51 -2.12 5.56
C THR A 15 9.75 -1.20 4.62
N LEU A 16 10.38 -0.10 4.20
CA LEU A 16 9.82 0.78 3.17
C LEU A 16 9.56 0.04 1.86
N ALA A 17 10.41 -0.94 1.51
CA ALA A 17 10.22 -1.79 0.35
C ALA A 17 8.96 -2.66 0.46
N ASP A 18 8.69 -3.22 1.65
CA ASP A 18 7.44 -3.97 1.89
C ASP A 18 6.21 -3.08 1.72
N LEU A 19 6.26 -1.84 2.21
CA LEU A 19 5.16 -0.88 2.07
C LEU A 19 4.92 -0.47 0.61
N HIS A 20 5.98 -0.28 -0.17
CA HIS A 20 5.85 -0.05 -1.62
C HIS A 20 5.24 -1.25 -2.34
N SER A 21 5.67 -2.48 -2.02
CA SER A 21 5.10 -3.69 -2.60
C SER A 21 3.62 -3.84 -2.24
N LEU A 22 3.28 -3.63 -0.97
CA LEU A 22 1.89 -3.64 -0.47
C LEU A 22 1.02 -2.61 -1.20
N CYS A 23 1.53 -1.40 -1.42
CA CYS A 23 0.83 -0.36 -2.19
C CYS A 23 0.55 -0.82 -3.63
N GLY A 24 1.50 -1.48 -4.28
CA GLY A 24 1.30 -2.08 -5.61
C GLY A 24 0.20 -3.14 -5.61
N SER A 25 0.25 -4.08 -4.67
CA SER A 25 -0.75 -5.15 -4.54
C SER A 25 -2.16 -4.58 -4.26
N LEU A 26 -2.28 -3.59 -3.38
CA LEU A 26 -3.56 -2.96 -3.05
C LEU A 26 -4.13 -2.18 -4.24
N ASN A 27 -3.30 -1.44 -4.99
CA ASN A 27 -3.74 -0.77 -6.21
C ASN A 27 -4.20 -1.76 -7.28
N TRP A 28 -3.58 -2.94 -7.37
CA TRP A 28 -3.99 -3.99 -8.30
C TRP A 28 -5.37 -4.56 -7.97
N VAL A 29 -5.66 -4.83 -6.69
CA VAL A 29 -6.97 -5.39 -6.27
C VAL A 29 -8.08 -4.36 -6.10
N ARG A 30 -7.74 -3.06 -6.10
CA ARG A 30 -8.66 -1.95 -5.85
C ARG A 30 -9.97 -2.01 -6.66
N PRO A 31 -9.98 -2.35 -7.96
CA PRO A 31 -11.22 -2.42 -8.75
C PRO A 31 -12.22 -3.47 -8.27
N TRP A 32 -11.77 -4.49 -7.52
CA TRP A 32 -12.61 -5.60 -7.08
C TRP A 32 -13.05 -5.50 -5.62
N LEU A 33 -12.29 -4.76 -4.80
CA LEU A 33 -12.50 -4.70 -3.35
C LEU A 33 -13.21 -3.43 -2.87
N GLY A 34 -13.47 -2.47 -3.76
CA GLY A 34 -14.13 -1.21 -3.39
C GLY A 34 -13.31 -0.31 -2.45
N LEU A 35 -11.99 -0.49 -2.44
CA LEU A 35 -11.08 0.29 -1.58
C LEU A 35 -11.11 1.77 -1.97
N THR A 36 -11.50 2.61 -1.01
CA THR A 36 -11.50 4.06 -1.16
C THR A 36 -10.10 4.62 -0.92
N ASN A 37 -9.87 5.89 -1.28
CA ASN A 37 -8.59 6.53 -0.90
C ASN A 37 -8.49 6.71 0.62
N GLU A 38 -9.61 6.83 1.32
CA GLU A 38 -9.65 6.99 2.78
C GLU A 38 -9.15 5.72 3.48
N ASP A 39 -9.51 4.54 2.97
CA ASP A 39 -9.01 3.24 3.47
C ASP A 39 -7.48 3.10 3.31
N LEU A 40 -6.91 3.74 2.29
CA LEU A 40 -5.49 3.67 1.95
C LEU A 40 -4.67 4.84 2.52
N ASP A 41 -5.34 5.85 3.08
CA ASP A 41 -4.71 7.08 3.58
C ASP A 41 -3.60 6.82 4.63
N PRO A 42 -3.79 5.91 5.61
CA PRO A 42 -2.74 5.59 6.58
C PRO A 42 -1.45 5.05 5.93
N LEU A 43 -1.59 4.23 4.89
CA LEU A 43 -0.45 3.69 4.14
C LEU A 43 0.29 4.80 3.39
N PHE A 44 -0.44 5.70 2.73
CA PHE A 44 0.18 6.83 2.02
C PHE A 44 0.86 7.83 2.96
N ASN A 45 0.29 8.05 4.15
CA ASN A 45 0.91 8.90 5.16
C ASN A 45 2.21 8.28 5.69
N LEU A 46 2.25 6.96 5.88
CA LEU A 46 3.47 6.25 6.25
C LEU A 46 4.55 6.34 5.16
N LEU A 47 4.16 6.23 3.89
CA LEU A 47 5.07 6.33 2.74
C LEU A 47 5.60 7.76 2.50
N LYS A 48 4.82 8.80 2.84
CA LYS A 48 5.28 10.20 2.74
C LYS A 48 6.45 10.50 3.69
N GLY A 49 6.66 9.67 4.71
CA GLY A 49 7.67 9.87 5.75
C GLY A 49 7.34 11.06 6.67
N GLU A 50 8.06 11.16 7.79
CA GLU A 50 8.02 12.37 8.64
C GLU A 50 8.66 13.54 7.89
N ARG A 51 7.84 14.38 7.25
CA ARG A 51 8.25 15.73 6.83
C ARG A 51 7.92 16.73 7.93
N GLU A 52 8.46 16.53 9.12
CA GLU A 52 8.81 17.66 10.00
C GLU A 52 10.29 17.99 9.76
N LEU A 53 10.58 18.45 8.54
CA LEU A 53 11.80 19.22 8.33
C LEU A 53 11.52 20.61 8.86
N VAL A 54 11.62 20.77 10.19
CA VAL A 54 11.86 22.06 10.83
C VAL A 54 13.27 22.50 10.42
N SER A 55 13.40 22.98 9.19
CA SER A 55 14.61 23.67 8.75
C SER A 55 14.65 25.04 9.43
N PRO A 56 15.77 25.42 10.10
CA PRO A 56 15.93 26.69 10.79
C PRO A 56 15.96 27.91 9.85
#